data_AF-A0A5K1A4Q4-F1
#
_entry.id   AF-A0A5K1A4Q4-F1
#
_cell.length_a   1.000
_cell.length_b   1.000
_cell.length_c   1.000
_cell.angle_alpha   90.00
_cell.angle_beta   90.00
_cell.angle_gamma   90.00
#
_symmetry.space_group_name_H-M   'P 1'
#
loop_
_entity.id
_entity.type
_entity.pdbx_description
1 polymer ?
#
loop_
_entity_poly.entity_id
_entity_poly.type
_entity_poly.pdbx_seq_one_letter_code
_entity_poly.pdbx_strand_id
1 'polypeptide(L)' 'LSGLLALARRGDCAFTTKGNVAQAVGAAALLVMNDDE' A
#
# COMPACT_ATOMS: atom_id res chain seq x y z
N LEU A 1 6.69 -4.01 8.65
CA LEU A 1 5.84 -4.93 7.86
C LEU A 1 6.67 -6.01 7.15
N SER A 2 7.88 -6.30 7.63
CA SER A 2 8.83 -7.19 6.97
C SER A 2 8.23 -8.54 6.60
N GLY A 3 8.15 -8.84 5.30
CA GLY A 3 7.63 -10.11 4.78
C GLY A 3 6.10 -10.23 4.76
N LEU A 4 5.37 -9.23 5.25
CA LEU A 4 3.90 -9.21 5.27
C LEU A 4 3.33 -8.45 4.07
N LEU A 5 2.03 -8.65 3.81
CA LEU A 5 1.27 -7.84 2.86
C LEU A 5 0.74 -6.56 3.54
N ALA A 6 0.94 -5.42 2.89
CA ALA A 6 0.31 -4.16 3.26
C ALA A 6 -1.07 -4.04 2.59
N LEU A 7 -2.07 -3.58 3.33
CA LEU A 7 -3.40 -3.29 2.80
C LEU A 7 -3.63 -1.77 2.84
N ALA A 8 -4.07 -1.18 1.72
CA ALA A 8 -4.35 0.24 1.63
C ALA A 8 -5.67 0.50 0.92
N ARG A 9 -6.36 1.58 1.28
CA ARG A 9 -7.50 2.11 0.54
C ARG A 9 -7.01 2.97 -0.62
N ARG A 10 -7.82 3.05 -1.68
CA ARG A 10 -7.67 4.07 -2.74
C ARG A 10 -7.91 5.47 -2.15
N GLY A 11 -7.43 6.52 -2.82
CA GLY A 11 -7.52 7.89 -2.33
C GLY A 11 -6.23 8.42 -1.69
N ASP A 12 -6.26 9.69 -1.27
CA ASP A 12 -5.19 10.52 -0.67
C ASP A 12 -3.91 10.75 -1.48
N CYS A 13 -3.35 9.70 -2.10
CA CYS A 13 -2.08 9.79 -2.80
C CYS A 13 -1.98 8.76 -3.93
N ALA A 14 -1.02 8.99 -4.83
CA ALA A 14 -0.75 8.09 -5.96
C ALA A 14 -0.34 6.69 -5.50
N PHE A 15 -0.64 5.67 -6.31
CA PHE A 15 -0.29 4.28 -6.01
C PHE A 15 1.22 4.06 -5.86
N THR A 16 2.04 4.81 -6.61
CA THR A 16 3.50 4.79 -6.49
C THR A 16 3.97 5.24 -5.11
N THR A 17 3.35 6.30 -4.55
CA THR A 17 3.62 6.76 -3.19
C THR A 17 3.28 5.67 -2.17
N LYS A 18 2.12 5.02 -2.29
CA LYS A 18 1.71 3.91 -1.41
C LYS A 18 2.70 2.74 -1.48
N GLY A 19 3.15 2.40 -2.69
CA GLY A 19 4.17 1.36 -2.92
C GLY A 19 5.50 1.69 -2.24
N ASN A 20 6.01 2.92 -2.43
CA ASN A 20 7.27 3.36 -1.83
C ASN A 20 7.24 3.31 -0.30
N VAL A 21 6.14 3.78 0.32
CA VAL A 21 5.97 3.72 1.78
C VAL A 21 5.89 2.29 2.28
N ALA A 22 5.12 1.42 1.60
CA ALA A 22 5.01 0.01 1.97
C ALA A 22 6.35 -0.72 1.88
N GLN A 23 7.13 -0.47 0.82
CA GLN A 23 8.46 -1.04 0.66
C GLN A 23 9.44 -0.55 1.74
N ALA A 24 9.41 0.74 2.09
CA ALA A 24 10.31 1.32 3.08
C ALA A 24 10.17 0.66 4.47
N VAL A 25 8.99 0.10 4.78
CA VAL A 25 8.73 -0.65 6.03
C VAL A 25 8.84 -2.18 5.86
N GLY A 26 9.38 -2.64 4.73
CA GLY A 26 9.68 -4.04 4.44
C GLY A 26 8.50 -4.89 3.97
N ALA A 27 7.38 -4.29 3.56
CA ALA A 27 6.26 -5.07 3.03
C ALA A 27 6.69 -5.85 1.77
N ALA A 28 6.28 -7.12 1.70
CA ALA A 28 6.56 -7.98 0.55
C ALA A 28 5.64 -7.68 -0.64
N ALA A 29 4.44 -7.17 -0.36
CA ALA A 29 3.49 -6.74 -1.38
C ALA A 29 2.50 -5.71 -0.81
N LEU A 30 1.82 -5.00 -1.71
CA LEU A 30 0.78 -4.02 -1.41
C LEU A 30 -0.52 -4.43 -2.12
N LEU A 31 -1.61 -4.57 -1.37
CA LEU A 31 -2.96 -4.73 -1.90
C LEU A 31 -3.71 -3.42 -1.72
N VAL A 32 -4.19 -2.86 -2.83
CA VAL A 32 -5.02 -1.65 -2.83
C VAL A 32 -6.47 -2.07 -3.02
N MET A 33 -7.32 -1.72 -2.08
CA MET A 33 -8.76 -1.92 -2.16
C MET A 33 -9.41 -0.63 -2.69
N ASN A 34 -10.26 -0.77 -3.71
CA ASN A 34 -11.23 0.26 -4.02
C ASN A 34 -12.33 0.22 -2.95
N ASP A 35 -12.80 1.39 -2.57
CA ASP A 35 -14.06 1.61 -1.86
C ASP A 35 -14.99 2.46 -2.75
N ASP A 36 -16.20 2.73 -2.26
CA ASP A 36 -17.21 3.55 -2.94
C ASP A 36 -16.93 5.07 -2.77
N GLU A 37 -15.67 5.49 -2.66
CA GLU A 37 -15.30 6.91 -2.69
C GLU A 37 -15.43 7.53 -4.09
#